data_AF-A0A8I1UMG4-F1
#
_entry.id   AF-A0A8I1UMG4-F1
#
_cell.length_a   1.000
_cell.length_b   1.000
_cell.length_c   1.000
_cell.angle_alpha   90.00
_cell.angle_beta   90.00
_cell.angle_gamma   90.00
#
_symmetry.space_group_name_H-M   'P 1'
#
loop_
_entity.id
_entity.type
_entity.pdbx_description
1 polymer ?
#
loop_
_entity_poly.entity_id
_entity_poly.type
_entity_poly.pdbx_seq_one_letter_code
_entity_poly.pdbx_strand_id
1 'polypeptide(L)'
;YFAAGEAAGLDRLRGLAARIASPEHWDRLAIRRMVDDLYSGQRALTAEALGTLGTAPPAANRHDGAKAVAAWAEARAEHLTRARNFLNELERGGELSIAKLTLANSQIQQLAAR
;
A
#
# COMPACT_ATOMS: atom_id res chain seq x y z
N TYR A 1 -6.26 -8.80 -2.95
CA TYR A 1 -5.43 -7.78 -3.64
C TYR A 1 -6.03 -6.38 -3.51
N PHE A 2 -7.18 -6.08 -4.13
CA PHE A 2 -7.78 -4.74 -4.06
C PHE A 2 -8.13 -4.30 -2.64
N ALA A 3 -8.78 -5.17 -1.86
CA ALA A 3 -9.07 -4.90 -0.45
C ALA A 3 -7.82 -4.55 0.38
N ALA A 4 -6.66 -5.14 0.08
CA ALA A 4 -5.41 -4.81 0.78
C ALA A 4 -4.87 -3.44 0.38
N GLY A 5 -5.04 -3.06 -0.90
CA GLY A 5 -4.72 -1.72 -1.40
C GLY A 5 -5.57 -0.65 -0.73
N GLU A 6 -6.87 -0.87 -0.66
CA GLU A 6 -7.83 -0.01 0.03
C GLU A 6 -7.50 0.09 1.52
N ALA A 7 -7.30 -1.05 2.18
CA ALA A 7 -6.94 -1.09 3.59
C ALA A 7 -5.65 -0.30 3.86
N ALA A 8 -4.59 -0.49 3.09
CA ALA A 8 -3.33 0.22 3.31
C ALA A 8 -3.31 1.68 2.79
N GLY A 9 -4.34 2.13 2.07
CA GLY A 9 -4.38 3.46 1.45
C GLY A 9 -3.52 3.59 0.18
N LEU A 10 -3.15 2.47 -0.44
CA LEU A 10 -2.23 2.42 -1.59
C LEU A 10 -2.86 2.96 -2.88
N ASP A 11 -4.16 2.78 -3.07
CA ASP A 11 -4.86 3.31 -4.25
C ASP A 11 -4.79 4.85 -4.27
N ARG A 12 -5.03 5.48 -3.12
CA ARG A 12 -4.90 6.93 -2.94
C ARG A 12 -3.48 7.41 -3.18
N LEU A 13 -2.49 6.75 -2.57
CA LEU A 13 -1.08 7.11 -2.73
C LEU A 13 -0.61 7.00 -4.19
N ARG A 14 -1.03 5.96 -4.91
CA ARG A 14 -0.73 5.82 -6.34
C ARG A 14 -1.40 6.92 -7.18
N GLY A 15 -2.62 7.31 -6.84
CA GLY A 15 -3.30 8.46 -7.46
C GLY A 15 -2.55 9.78 -7.26
N LEU A 16 -1.98 10.00 -6.07
CA LEU A 16 -1.15 11.17 -5.80
C LEU A 16 0.19 11.11 -6.53
N ALA A 17 0.84 9.95 -6.55
CA ALA A 17 2.11 9.74 -7.27
C ALA A 17 1.97 10.01 -8.77
N ALA A 18 0.82 9.66 -9.37
CA ALA A 18 0.54 9.91 -10.79
C ALA A 18 0.45 11.40 -11.14
N ARG A 19 0.27 12.29 -10.15
CA ARG A 19 0.23 13.75 -10.34
C ARG A 19 1.61 14.40 -10.27
N ILE A 20 2.64 13.67 -9.85
CA ILE A 20 4.00 14.18 -9.77
C ILE A 20 4.57 14.27 -11.20
N ALA A 21 4.77 15.50 -11.67
CA ALA A 21 5.43 15.78 -12.94
C ALA A 21 6.86 16.28 -12.68
N SER A 22 7.84 15.68 -13.36
CA SER A 22 9.23 16.20 -13.39
C SER A 22 9.76 16.21 -14.83
N PRO A 23 10.37 17.34 -15.27
CA PRO A 23 11.04 17.41 -16.57
C PRO A 23 12.35 16.60 -16.60
N GLU A 24 12.90 16.26 -15.44
CA GLU A 24 14.15 15.52 -15.29
C GLU A 24 13.92 14.01 -15.52
N HIS A 25 14.85 13.36 -16.22
CA HIS A 25 14.71 11.96 -16.64
C HIS A 25 14.79 10.97 -15.48
N TRP A 26 15.76 11.14 -14.59
CA TRP A 26 15.99 10.27 -13.43
C TRP A 26 14.87 10.38 -12.40
N ASP A 27 14.29 11.56 -12.21
CA ASP A 27 13.11 11.77 -11.38
C ASP A 27 11.93 10.93 -11.86
N ARG A 28 11.68 10.90 -13.18
CA ARG A 28 10.61 10.07 -13.74
C ARG A 28 10.87 8.58 -13.53
N LEU A 29 12.11 8.14 -13.65
CA LEU A 29 12.49 6.75 -13.35
C LEU A 29 12.32 6.43 -11.86
N ALA A 30 12.70 7.34 -10.97
CA ALA A 30 12.51 7.20 -9.53
C ALA A 30 11.02 7.10 -9.17
N ILE A 31 10.18 7.97 -9.71
CA ILE A 31 8.71 7.92 -9.53
C ILE A 31 8.15 6.58 -9.99
N ARG A 32 8.52 6.12 -11.19
CA ARG A 32 8.08 4.81 -11.70
C ARG A 32 8.50 3.68 -10.77
N ARG A 33 9.76 3.66 -10.35
CA ARG A 33 10.29 2.64 -9.44
C ARG A 33 9.54 2.63 -8.11
N MET A 34 9.27 3.81 -7.54
CA MET A 34 8.50 3.91 -6.30
C MET A 34 7.06 3.42 -6.48
N VAL A 35 6.41 3.71 -7.61
CA VAL A 35 5.07 3.17 -7.91
C VAL A 35 5.09 1.64 -8.02
N ASP A 36 6.12 1.06 -8.66
CA ASP A 36 6.30 -0.40 -8.74
C ASP A 36 6.50 -1.02 -7.35
N ASP A 37 7.26 -0.35 -6.48
CA ASP A 37 7.48 -0.78 -5.10
C ASP A 37 6.17 -0.74 -4.29
N LEU A 38 5.30 0.25 -4.51
CA LEU A 38 3.95 0.29 -3.90
C LEU A 38 3.09 -0.91 -4.32
N TYR A 39 3.12 -1.26 -5.61
CA TYR A 39 2.44 -2.47 -6.09
C TYR A 39 3.02 -3.74 -5.50
N SER A 40 4.34 -3.80 -5.32
CA SER A 40 5.02 -4.90 -4.64
C SER A 40 4.60 -5.02 -3.18
N GLY A 41 4.54 -3.90 -2.45
CA GLY A 41 4.02 -3.84 -1.09
C GLY A 41 2.58 -4.36 -1.01
N GLN A 42 1.70 -3.95 -1.94
CA GLN A 42 0.32 -4.46 -1.97
C GLN A 42 0.24 -5.98 -2.17
N ARG A 43 1.12 -6.54 -3.01
CA ARG A 43 1.20 -8.00 -3.21
C ARG A 43 1.66 -8.70 -1.94
N ALA A 44 2.68 -8.18 -1.27
CA ALA A 44 3.17 -8.73 -0.01
C ALA A 44 2.08 -8.72 1.09
N LEU A 45 1.42 -7.58 1.31
CA LEU A 45 0.30 -7.46 2.26
C LEU A 45 -0.85 -8.41 1.92
N THR A 46 -1.16 -8.55 0.62
CA THR A 46 -2.19 -9.50 0.17
C THR A 46 -1.80 -10.94 0.48
N ALA A 47 -0.55 -11.32 0.19
CA ALA A 47 -0.06 -12.67 0.43
C ALA A 47 -0.04 -13.01 1.92
N GLU A 48 0.40 -12.06 2.75
CA GLU A 48 0.38 -12.17 4.21
C GLU A 48 -1.05 -12.38 4.73
N ALA A 49 -2.00 -11.54 4.32
CA ALA A 49 -3.40 -11.64 4.72
C ALA A 49 -4.03 -12.97 4.31
N LEU A 50 -3.79 -13.43 3.08
CA LEU A 50 -4.29 -14.73 2.61
C LEU A 50 -3.61 -15.90 3.34
N GLY A 51 -2.33 -15.77 3.70
CA GLY A 51 -1.60 -16.79 4.45
C GLY A 51 -2.24 -17.11 5.80
N THR A 52 -2.92 -16.14 6.43
CA THR A 52 -3.67 -16.36 7.70
C THR A 52 -4.85 -17.32 7.56
N LEU A 53 -5.39 -17.51 6.35
CA LEU A 53 -6.51 -18.42 6.11
C LEU A 53 -6.07 -19.88 5.91
N GLY A 54 -4.78 -20.14 5.75
CA GLY A 54 -4.28 -21.46 5.37
C GLY A 54 -4.71 -21.86 3.95
N THR A 55 -5.14 -23.11 3.77
CA THR A 55 -5.54 -23.64 2.46
C THR A 55 -6.92 -23.12 2.07
N ALA A 56 -6.99 -22.40 0.94
CA ALA A 56 -8.26 -21.92 0.41
C ALA A 56 -9.17 -23.09 0.00
N PRO A 57 -10.49 -23.05 0.30
CA PRO A 57 -11.42 -24.07 -0.13
C PRO A 57 -11.57 -24.08 -1.67
N PRO A 58 -11.96 -25.21 -2.29
CA PRO A 58 -12.10 -25.32 -3.74
C PRO A 58 -13.03 -24.29 -4.40
N ALA A 59 -14.00 -23.77 -3.64
CA ALA A 59 -14.97 -22.76 -4.08
C ALA A 59 -14.65 -21.34 -3.58
N ALA A 60 -13.42 -21.10 -3.13
CA ALA A 60 -12.99 -19.77 -2.67
C ALA A 60 -13.17 -18.73 -3.78
N ASN A 61 -13.69 -17.58 -3.40
CA ASN A 61 -13.94 -16.48 -4.33
C ASN A 61 -13.42 -15.14 -3.78
N ARG A 62 -13.64 -14.06 -4.52
CA ARG A 62 -13.15 -12.72 -4.15
C ARG A 62 -13.64 -12.24 -2.78
N HIS A 63 -14.84 -12.63 -2.35
CA HIS A 63 -15.39 -12.24 -1.05
C HIS A 63 -14.62 -12.90 0.10
N ASP A 64 -14.16 -14.14 -0.08
CA ASP A 64 -13.33 -14.82 0.91
C ASP A 64 -11.97 -14.14 1.05
N GLY A 65 -11.37 -13.73 -0.08
CA GLY A 65 -10.16 -12.93 -0.06
C GLY A 65 -10.34 -11.55 0.60
N ALA A 66 -11.48 -10.89 0.42
CA ALA A 66 -11.79 -9.63 1.09
C ALA A 66 -11.97 -9.83 2.61
N LYS A 67 -12.64 -10.91 3.02
CA LYS A 67 -12.75 -11.29 4.45
C LYS A 67 -11.40 -11.58 5.08
N ALA A 68 -10.50 -12.26 4.36
CA ALA A 68 -9.12 -12.49 4.77
C ALA A 68 -8.41 -11.18 5.13
N VAL A 69 -8.50 -10.21 4.22
CA VAL A 69 -7.89 -8.90 4.40
C VAL A 69 -8.53 -8.14 5.56
N ALA A 70 -9.86 -8.22 5.73
CA ALA A 70 -10.54 -7.58 6.85
C ALA A 70 -10.06 -8.16 8.20
N ALA A 71 -9.97 -9.49 8.33
CA ALA A 71 -9.46 -10.15 9.54
C ALA A 71 -7.99 -9.80 9.81
N TRP A 72 -7.15 -9.81 8.77
CA TRP A 72 -5.76 -9.38 8.84
C TRP A 72 -5.62 -7.91 9.27
N ALA A 73 -6.46 -7.04 8.71
CA ALA A 73 -6.45 -5.61 9.02
C ALA A 73 -6.86 -5.34 10.47
N GLU A 74 -7.80 -6.10 11.02
CA GLU A 74 -8.18 -6.05 12.43
C GLU A 74 -7.02 -6.48 13.33
N ALA A 75 -6.40 -7.62 13.02
CA ALA A 75 -5.23 -8.13 13.76
C ALA A 75 -4.03 -7.15 13.74
N ARG A 76 -3.91 -6.32 12.70
CA ARG A 76 -2.85 -5.31 12.52
C ARG A 76 -3.36 -3.88 12.62
N ALA A 77 -4.50 -3.65 13.28
CA ALA A 77 -5.20 -2.37 13.27
C ALA A 77 -4.31 -1.20 13.70
N GLU A 78 -3.47 -1.38 14.73
CA GLU A 78 -2.55 -0.34 15.18
C GLU A 78 -1.50 0.03 14.12
N HIS A 79 -0.92 -0.98 13.45
CA HIS A 79 0.10 -0.77 12.42
C HIS A 79 -0.51 -0.08 11.20
N LEU A 80 -1.71 -0.51 10.78
CA LEU A 80 -2.44 0.16 9.70
C LEU A 80 -2.80 1.60 10.08
N THR A 81 -3.27 1.83 11.30
CA THR A 81 -3.64 3.18 11.77
C THR A 81 -2.42 4.10 11.76
N ARG A 82 -1.26 3.64 12.25
CA ARG A 82 -0.01 4.42 12.19
C ARG A 82 0.40 4.73 10.76
N ALA A 83 0.38 3.73 9.86
CA ALA A 83 0.72 3.94 8.45
C ALA A 83 -0.24 4.93 7.78
N ARG A 84 -1.55 4.78 7.96
CA ARG A 84 -2.57 5.67 7.42
C ARG A 84 -2.42 7.10 7.95
N ASN A 85 -2.17 7.27 9.25
CA ASN A 85 -1.99 8.59 9.85
C ASN A 85 -0.77 9.30 9.27
N PHE A 86 0.34 8.59 9.11
CA PHE A 86 1.53 9.12 8.47
C PHE A 86 1.28 9.54 7.01
N LEU A 87 0.61 8.69 6.22
CA LEU A 87 0.23 9.05 4.85
C LEU A 87 -0.66 10.29 4.80
N ASN A 88 -1.66 10.38 5.69
CA ASN A 88 -2.53 11.55 5.79
C ASN A 88 -1.76 12.83 6.19
N GLU A 89 -0.72 12.72 7.01
CA GLU A 89 0.13 13.86 7.40
C GLU A 89 0.96 14.38 6.22
N LEU A 90 1.55 13.48 5.42
CA LEU A 90 2.30 13.86 4.21
C LEU A 90 1.44 14.69 3.24
N GLU A 91 0.16 14.35 3.14
CA GLU A 91 -0.82 15.02 2.29
C GLU A 91 -1.28 16.37 2.83
N ARG A 92 -1.39 16.52 4.15
CA ARG A 92 -1.76 17.82 4.77
C ARG A 92 -0.72 18.91 4.47
N GLY A 93 0.53 18.53 4.27
CA GLY A 93 1.62 19.44 3.92
C GLY A 93 1.64 19.90 2.46
N GLY A 94 0.52 19.85 1.73
CA GLY A 94 0.43 20.22 0.31
C GLY A 94 0.75 19.07 -0.65
N GLU A 95 1.04 19.39 -1.92
CA GLU A 95 1.24 18.38 -2.96
C GLU A 95 2.30 17.33 -2.60
N LEU A 96 2.10 16.11 -3.13
CA LEU A 96 3.03 15.01 -2.93
C LEU A 96 4.29 15.28 -3.75
N SER A 97 5.43 15.47 -3.09
CA SER A 97 6.72 15.57 -3.75
C SER A 97 7.38 14.19 -3.88
N ILE A 98 8.42 14.08 -4.71
CA ILE A 98 9.25 12.87 -4.82
C ILE A 98 9.77 12.44 -3.45
N ALA A 99 10.26 13.39 -2.63
CA ALA A 99 10.73 13.09 -1.28
C ALA A 99 9.63 12.52 -0.37
N LYS A 100 8.41 13.09 -0.41
CA LYS A 100 7.27 12.56 0.35
C LYS A 100 6.87 11.17 -0.16
N LEU A 101 6.91 10.93 -1.47
CA LEU A 101 6.64 9.62 -2.06
C LEU A 101 7.67 8.57 -1.62
N THR A 102 8.96 8.93 -1.52
CA THR A 102 10.00 8.04 -0.97
C THR A 102 9.70 7.64 0.47
N LEU A 103 9.32 8.61 1.32
CA LEU A 103 8.95 8.35 2.71
C LEU A 103 7.71 7.46 2.81
N ALA A 104 6.68 7.74 2.00
CA ALA A 104 5.47 6.93 1.92
C ALA A 104 5.79 5.49 1.50
N ASN A 105 6.66 5.29 0.50
CA ASN A 105 7.08 3.97 0.06
C ASN A 105 7.80 3.21 1.19
N SER A 106 8.70 3.85 1.93
CA SER A 106 9.37 3.26 3.10
C SER A 106 8.37 2.79 4.15
N GLN A 107 7.37 3.61 4.48
CA GLN A 107 6.32 3.25 5.43
C GLN A 107 5.52 2.02 4.97
N ILE A 108 5.22 1.90 3.68
CA ILE A 108 4.52 0.74 3.10
C ILE A 108 5.40 -0.51 3.17
N GLN A 109 6.69 -0.41 2.83
CA GLN A 109 7.59 -1.56 2.92
C GLN A 109 7.73 -2.03 4.38
N GLN A 110 7.78 -1.12 5.35
CA GLN A 110 7.80 -1.49 6.77
C GLN A 110 6.52 -2.18 7.22
N LEU A 111 5.36 -1.78 6.69
CA LEU A 111 4.10 -2.45 6.95
C LEU A 111 4.06 -3.86 6.34
N ALA A 112 4.72 -4.07 5.20
CA ALA A 112 4.73 -5.32 4.45
C ALA A 112 5.84 -6.31 4.84
N ALA A 113 6.94 -5.85 5.44
CA ALA A 113 8.10 -6.67 5.81
C ALA A 113 7.97 -7.35 7.18
N ARG A 114 6.82 -7.22 7.85
CA ARG A 114 6.55 -7.74 9.19
C ARG A 114 5.38 -8.70 9.15
#